data_AF-A0A7S2KS63-F1
#
_entry.id   AF-A0A7S2KS63-F1
#
_cell.length_a   1.000
_cell.length_b   1.000
_cell.length_c   1.000
_cell.angle_alpha   90.00
_cell.angle_beta   90.00
_cell.angle_gamma   90.00
#
_symmetry.space_group_name_H-M   'P 1'
#
loop_
_entity.id
_entity.type
_entity.pdbx_description
1 polymer ?
#
loop_
_entity_poly.entity_id
_entity_poly.type
_entity_poly.pdbx_seq_one_letter_code
_entity_poly.pdbx_strand_id
1 'polypeptide(L)'
;VRDLIPTELPGPGWPGATAAASNAAWPSGEQPRRLEAWPQTGAGTRNFTLHACWKTIALHDASRGWPDLCKNLFHAASRQDEPSCKQLCVNDPRCAVWQLNSVNGQGTQCWVGAGTDCGSRGGEPSDFSVLSGQRLLHGAIRVLKNMSGPMVRNLFNLGPYDSGNQATSITRCRGWCYSLISCQYWQYGPSGCWVDAPFYSSGRGMHPEGVVQYPLTTSGLNASVQMVAGEFIQHYCPPQYASTTGAPPAFARSVAGVGTTFQLAPPSPSPAAQQGGGAAFEW
;
A
#
# COMPACT_ATOMS: atom_id res chain seq x y z
N VAL A 1 23.12 -1.84 -7.20
CA VAL A 1 21.78 -1.54 -7.75
C VAL A 1 21.65 -0.02 -7.72
N ARG A 2 21.21 0.65 -8.80
CA ARG A 2 21.02 2.11 -8.74
C ARG A 2 19.76 2.37 -7.93
N ASP A 3 19.90 3.01 -6.78
CA ASP A 3 18.77 3.48 -5.98
C ASP A 3 18.14 4.67 -6.71
N LEU A 4 17.15 4.38 -7.55
CA LEU A 4 16.45 5.39 -8.34
C LEU A 4 15.27 5.91 -7.51
N ILE A 5 15.45 7.06 -6.85
CA ILE A 5 14.31 7.84 -6.36
C ILE A 5 13.69 8.52 -7.58
N PRO A 6 12.44 8.23 -7.95
CA PRO A 6 11.83 8.91 -9.08
C PRO A 6 11.67 10.40 -8.77
N THR A 7 11.98 11.26 -9.75
CA THR A 7 11.88 12.72 -9.60
C THR A 7 10.99 13.39 -10.64
N GLU A 8 10.71 12.71 -11.74
CA GLU A 8 9.95 13.28 -12.85
C GLU A 8 8.45 13.28 -12.58
N LEU A 9 7.77 14.28 -13.13
CA LEU A 9 6.32 14.39 -13.21
C LEU A 9 5.96 14.73 -14.66
N PRO A 10 4.81 14.27 -15.17
CA PRO A 10 4.40 14.62 -16.53
C PRO A 10 3.96 16.09 -16.60
N GLY A 11 4.23 16.71 -17.75
CA GLY A 11 3.67 17.99 -18.14
C GLY A 11 2.16 17.93 -18.44
N PRO A 12 1.54 19.08 -18.77
CA PRO A 12 0.09 19.19 -18.99
C PRO A 12 -0.42 18.40 -20.20
N GLY A 13 0.45 18.01 -21.14
CA GLY A 13 0.08 17.22 -22.33
C GLY A 13 -0.12 15.73 -22.10
N TRP A 14 0.03 15.24 -20.87
CA TRP A 14 -0.15 13.82 -20.53
C TRP A 14 -1.54 13.54 -19.92
N PRO A 15 -2.22 12.44 -20.31
CA PRO A 15 -1.85 11.55 -21.42
C PRO A 15 -2.09 12.23 -22.77
N GLY A 16 -1.22 11.95 -23.74
CA GLY A 16 -1.27 12.54 -25.09
C GLY A 16 -2.15 11.72 -26.04
N ALA A 17 -2.46 12.29 -27.21
CA ALA A 17 -3.28 11.60 -28.23
C ALA A 17 -2.57 10.40 -28.88
N THR A 18 -1.23 10.38 -28.83
CA THR A 18 -0.40 9.30 -29.36
C THR A 18 0.63 8.86 -28.31
N ALA A 19 1.25 7.70 -28.52
CA ALA A 19 2.32 7.24 -27.64
C ALA A 19 3.49 8.23 -27.60
N ALA A 20 3.90 8.75 -28.77
CA ALA A 20 4.96 9.76 -28.87
C ALA A 20 4.63 11.04 -28.11
N ALA A 21 3.39 11.56 -28.24
CA ALA A 21 2.96 12.75 -27.52
C ALA A 21 2.89 12.51 -25.99
N SER A 22 2.44 11.33 -25.57
CA SER A 22 2.37 10.96 -24.15
C SER A 22 3.76 10.87 -23.52
N ASN A 23 4.71 10.26 -24.24
CA ASN A 23 6.10 10.15 -23.84
C ASN A 23 6.81 11.53 -23.82
N ALA A 24 6.60 12.35 -24.84
CA ALA A 24 7.18 13.71 -24.91
C ALA A 24 6.70 14.65 -23.80
N ALA A 25 5.59 14.33 -23.12
CA ALA A 25 5.13 15.07 -21.96
C ALA A 25 5.98 14.81 -20.69
N TRP A 26 6.89 13.82 -20.70
CA TRP A 26 7.81 13.55 -19.61
C TRP A 26 9.17 14.22 -19.82
N PRO A 27 9.85 14.71 -18.76
CA PRO A 27 11.18 15.32 -18.88
C PRO A 27 12.22 14.42 -19.55
N SER A 28 12.22 13.13 -19.25
CA SER A 28 13.07 12.12 -19.91
C SER A 28 12.65 11.79 -21.35
N GLY A 29 11.46 12.24 -21.78
CA GLY A 29 10.86 11.85 -23.05
C GLY A 29 10.24 10.45 -23.03
N GLU A 30 10.08 9.81 -21.87
CA GLU A 30 9.41 8.52 -21.73
C GLU A 30 8.55 8.46 -20.45
N GLN A 31 7.35 7.89 -20.54
CA GLN A 31 6.54 7.60 -19.35
C GLN A 31 7.22 6.51 -18.51
N PRO A 32 7.31 6.65 -17.18
CA PRO A 32 7.93 5.63 -16.35
C PRO A 32 7.28 4.24 -16.49
N ARG A 33 8.10 3.22 -16.73
CA ARG A 33 7.68 1.83 -16.85
C ARG A 33 7.37 1.25 -15.48
N ARG A 34 6.55 0.20 -15.49
CA ARG A 34 6.30 -0.64 -14.30
C ARG A 34 7.64 -1.14 -13.75
N LEU A 35 7.82 -1.01 -12.44
CA LEU A 35 9.02 -1.43 -11.71
C LEU A 35 10.33 -0.75 -12.16
N GLU A 36 10.29 0.32 -12.96
CA GLU A 36 11.51 0.98 -13.44
C GLU A 36 12.39 1.51 -12.30
N ALA A 37 11.76 2.03 -11.25
CA ALA A 37 12.42 2.54 -10.06
C ALA A 37 12.61 1.49 -8.95
N TRP A 38 12.18 0.24 -9.17
CA TRP A 38 12.32 -0.80 -8.17
C TRP A 38 13.69 -1.48 -8.29
N PRO A 39 14.40 -1.73 -7.18
CA PRO A 39 15.64 -2.51 -7.17
C PRO A 39 15.47 -3.90 -7.81
N GLN A 40 16.17 -4.14 -8.90
CA GLN A 40 16.08 -5.39 -9.66
C GLN A 40 17.38 -5.75 -10.38
N THR A 41 17.53 -7.03 -10.70
CA THR A 41 18.61 -7.59 -11.52
C THR A 41 18.03 -8.34 -12.70
N GLY A 42 18.73 -8.29 -13.84
CA GLY A 42 18.29 -9.00 -15.05
C GLY A 42 16.97 -8.50 -15.64
N ALA A 43 16.64 -7.22 -15.50
CA ALA A 43 15.45 -6.63 -16.13
C ALA A 43 15.40 -6.94 -17.64
N GLY A 44 14.27 -7.45 -18.12
CA GLY A 44 14.10 -7.88 -19.51
C GLY A 44 14.77 -9.22 -19.88
N THR A 45 15.38 -9.91 -18.92
CA THR A 45 16.02 -11.23 -19.13
C THR A 45 15.22 -12.34 -18.45
N ARG A 46 15.56 -13.61 -18.76
CA ARG A 46 14.97 -14.78 -18.08
C ARG A 46 15.37 -14.88 -16.60
N ASN A 47 16.48 -14.26 -16.20
CA ASN A 47 17.00 -14.27 -14.83
C ASN A 47 16.56 -13.03 -14.05
N PHE A 48 15.37 -12.51 -14.35
CA PHE A 48 14.80 -11.35 -13.70
C PHE A 48 14.52 -11.61 -12.22
N THR A 49 15.09 -10.76 -11.35
CA THR A 49 14.90 -10.84 -9.90
C THR A 49 14.57 -9.47 -9.32
N LEU A 50 13.52 -9.41 -8.50
CA LEU A 50 13.17 -8.24 -7.70
C LEU A 50 13.82 -8.36 -6.33
N HIS A 51 14.49 -7.29 -5.87
CA HIS A 51 15.09 -7.28 -4.54
C HIS A 51 14.09 -6.77 -3.51
N ALA A 52 14.13 -7.35 -2.30
CA ALA A 52 13.42 -6.83 -1.15
C ALA A 52 13.90 -5.41 -0.82
N CYS A 53 13.03 -4.60 -0.24
CA CYS A 53 13.39 -3.26 0.24
C CYS A 53 13.55 -3.29 1.77
N TRP A 54 14.53 -2.55 2.29
CA TRP A 54 14.73 -2.41 3.74
C TRP A 54 13.54 -1.75 4.44
N LYS A 55 12.77 -0.93 3.70
CA LYS A 55 11.62 -0.20 4.20
C LYS A 55 10.35 -0.98 3.93
N THR A 56 9.63 -1.32 4.99
CA THR A 56 8.30 -1.94 4.92
C THR A 56 7.38 -1.26 5.92
N ILE A 57 6.15 -0.95 5.52
CA ILE A 57 5.16 -0.25 6.35
C ILE A 57 3.86 -1.07 6.38
N ALA A 58 3.31 -1.31 7.57
CA ALA A 58 1.99 -1.92 7.72
C ALA A 58 0.89 -0.89 7.42
N LEU A 59 0.28 -1.01 6.24
CA LEU A 59 -0.87 -0.20 5.83
C LEU A 59 -2.13 -0.60 6.61
N HIS A 60 -2.29 -1.89 6.85
CA HIS A 60 -3.31 -2.45 7.74
C HIS A 60 -2.71 -3.53 8.63
N ASP A 61 -3.28 -3.70 9.82
CA ASP A 61 -2.73 -4.55 10.86
C ASP A 61 -3.85 -5.13 11.72
N ALA A 62 -3.88 -6.46 11.84
CA ALA A 62 -4.88 -7.16 12.63
C ALA A 62 -4.87 -6.74 14.11
N SER A 63 -3.69 -6.46 14.67
CA SER A 63 -3.55 -5.98 16.05
C SER A 63 -4.17 -4.60 16.28
N ARG A 64 -4.45 -3.85 15.20
CA ARG A 64 -5.11 -2.54 15.22
C ARG A 64 -6.58 -2.60 14.77
N GLY A 65 -7.19 -3.78 14.81
CA GLY A 65 -8.61 -3.99 14.51
C GLY A 65 -8.95 -4.13 13.04
N TRP A 66 -7.95 -4.33 12.16
CA TRP A 66 -8.23 -4.74 10.79
C TRP A 66 -8.62 -6.23 10.75
N PRO A 67 -9.70 -6.63 10.07
CA PRO A 67 -10.13 -8.04 10.12
C PRO A 67 -9.14 -9.04 9.52
N ASP A 68 -8.36 -8.63 8.52
CA ASP A 68 -7.42 -9.46 7.76
C ASP A 68 -8.03 -10.80 7.29
N LEU A 69 -9.25 -10.75 6.74
CA LEU A 69 -9.96 -11.94 6.26
C LEU A 69 -9.63 -12.26 4.80
N CYS A 70 -8.43 -11.89 4.34
CA CYS A 70 -8.06 -11.87 2.93
C CYS A 70 -8.29 -13.21 2.21
N LYS A 71 -8.77 -13.13 0.99
CA LYS A 71 -8.96 -14.24 0.05
C LYS A 71 -7.81 -14.29 -0.97
N ASN A 72 -7.70 -15.40 -1.70
CA ASN A 72 -6.71 -15.61 -2.76
C ASN A 72 -5.26 -15.49 -2.28
N LEU A 73 -5.00 -15.93 -1.04
CA LEU A 73 -3.66 -16.11 -0.50
C LEU A 73 -3.15 -17.52 -0.80
N PHE A 74 -1.83 -17.68 -0.78
CA PHE A 74 -1.14 -18.96 -0.90
C PHE A 74 -0.78 -19.50 0.49
N HIS A 75 -1.01 -20.80 0.71
CA HIS A 75 -0.65 -21.47 1.97
C HIS A 75 0.85 -21.78 2.02
N ALA A 76 1.57 -21.09 2.89
CA ALA A 76 2.98 -21.34 3.15
C ALA A 76 3.15 -22.44 4.22
N ALA A 77 2.82 -23.68 3.87
CA ALA A 77 2.71 -24.82 4.81
C ALA A 77 3.93 -25.04 5.74
N SER A 78 5.13 -24.62 5.34
CA SER A 78 6.35 -24.68 6.17
C SER A 78 6.44 -23.65 7.30
N ARG A 79 5.43 -22.77 7.45
CA ARG A 79 5.41 -21.64 8.39
C ARG A 79 4.17 -21.72 9.26
N GLN A 80 4.34 -21.81 10.58
CA GLN A 80 3.25 -21.99 11.54
C GLN A 80 3.32 -20.98 12.71
N ASP A 81 4.24 -20.04 12.66
CA ASP A 81 4.44 -18.99 13.66
C ASP A 81 4.42 -17.61 13.00
N GLU A 82 4.05 -16.60 13.78
CA GLU A 82 3.94 -15.21 13.30
C GLU A 82 5.26 -14.67 12.73
N PRO A 83 6.40 -14.74 13.44
CA PRO A 83 7.67 -14.22 12.93
C PRO A 83 8.04 -14.81 11.56
N SER A 84 7.91 -16.13 11.39
CA SER A 84 8.29 -16.79 10.15
C SER A 84 7.32 -16.50 9.01
N CYS A 85 6.02 -16.35 9.30
CA CYS A 85 5.02 -15.95 8.31
C CYS A 85 5.20 -14.52 7.83
N LYS A 86 5.40 -13.59 8.77
CA LYS A 86 5.70 -12.18 8.48
C LYS A 86 6.99 -12.05 7.68
N GLN A 87 8.06 -12.72 8.10
CA GLN A 87 9.36 -12.62 7.44
C GLN A 87 9.32 -13.13 6.00
N LEU A 88 8.54 -14.19 5.72
CA LEU A 88 8.33 -14.67 4.36
C LEU A 88 7.79 -13.57 3.45
N CYS A 89 6.80 -12.81 3.93
CA CYS A 89 6.19 -11.73 3.18
C CYS A 89 7.07 -10.48 3.08
N VAL A 90 7.80 -10.14 4.15
CA VAL A 90 8.77 -9.02 4.15
C VAL A 90 9.90 -9.27 3.14
N ASN A 91 10.33 -10.52 2.97
CA ASN A 91 11.45 -10.88 2.08
C ASN A 91 11.07 -11.00 0.60
N ASP A 92 9.78 -11.06 0.26
CA ASP A 92 9.31 -11.03 -1.12
C ASP A 92 8.57 -9.70 -1.38
N PRO A 93 9.13 -8.76 -2.16
CA PRO A 93 8.51 -7.46 -2.37
C PRO A 93 7.17 -7.54 -3.14
N ARG A 94 6.81 -8.72 -3.68
CA ARG A 94 5.51 -8.97 -4.32
C ARG A 94 4.44 -9.41 -3.31
N CYS A 95 4.82 -9.78 -2.10
CA CYS A 95 3.88 -10.20 -1.06
C CYS A 95 3.27 -8.97 -0.38
N ALA A 96 2.00 -8.70 -0.68
CA ALA A 96 1.28 -7.56 -0.13
C ALA A 96 0.64 -7.86 1.23
N VAL A 97 0.30 -9.11 1.49
CA VAL A 97 -0.44 -9.55 2.68
C VAL A 97 0.20 -10.82 3.23
N TRP A 98 0.32 -10.87 4.56
CA TRP A 98 0.49 -12.11 5.30
C TRP A 98 -0.57 -12.20 6.39
N GLN A 99 -1.01 -13.42 6.66
CA GLN A 99 -2.08 -13.73 7.58
C GLN A 99 -1.76 -15.07 8.26
N LEU A 100 -1.72 -15.07 9.59
CA LEU A 100 -1.57 -16.25 10.41
C LEU A 100 -2.93 -16.63 10.99
N ASN A 101 -3.41 -17.82 10.63
CA ASN A 101 -4.74 -18.30 11.01
C ASN A 101 -4.63 -19.48 11.96
N SER A 102 -5.58 -19.60 12.89
CA SER A 102 -5.89 -20.87 13.55
C SER A 102 -7.07 -21.50 12.82
N VAL A 103 -6.88 -22.72 12.31
CA VAL A 103 -7.94 -23.49 11.64
C VAL A 103 -8.33 -24.68 12.53
N ASN A 104 -9.63 -24.84 12.77
CA ASN A 104 -10.14 -25.89 13.66
C ASN A 104 -9.66 -27.28 13.21
N GLY A 105 -8.98 -27.99 14.12
CA GLY A 105 -8.43 -29.33 13.86
C GLY A 105 -7.19 -29.37 12.94
N GLN A 106 -6.70 -28.22 12.46
CA GLN A 106 -5.53 -28.15 11.56
C GLN A 106 -4.38 -27.30 12.11
N GLY A 107 -4.59 -26.65 13.27
CA GLY A 107 -3.58 -25.83 13.92
C GLY A 107 -3.34 -24.51 13.20
N THR A 108 -2.15 -23.95 13.38
CA THR A 108 -1.79 -22.64 12.85
C THR A 108 -1.29 -22.74 11.41
N GLN A 109 -1.79 -21.87 10.53
CA GLN A 109 -1.46 -21.83 9.11
C GLN A 109 -1.05 -20.43 8.67
N CYS A 110 0.06 -20.34 7.93
CA CYS A 110 0.52 -19.10 7.32
C CYS A 110 0.01 -18.94 5.88
N TRP A 111 -0.61 -17.81 5.59
CA TRP A 111 -1.13 -17.46 4.28
C TRP A 111 -0.49 -16.16 3.80
N VAL A 112 0.03 -16.15 2.57
CA VAL A 112 0.75 -14.99 2.01
C VAL A 112 0.33 -14.72 0.56
N GLY A 113 0.41 -13.47 0.11
CA GLY A 113 0.15 -13.13 -1.29
C GLY A 113 -0.34 -11.70 -1.50
N ALA A 114 -1.08 -11.47 -2.58
CA ALA A 114 -1.63 -10.15 -2.87
C ALA A 114 -2.85 -9.80 -1.99
N GLY A 115 -3.70 -10.78 -1.73
CA GLY A 115 -4.92 -10.66 -0.94
C GLY A 115 -6.00 -9.81 -1.62
N THR A 116 -7.20 -10.36 -1.76
CA THR A 116 -8.40 -9.62 -2.14
C THR A 116 -9.46 -9.79 -1.08
N ASP A 117 -10.42 -8.87 -1.00
CA ASP A 117 -11.57 -8.98 -0.10
C ASP A 117 -11.16 -9.33 1.36
N CYS A 118 -10.43 -8.41 1.96
CA CYS A 118 -9.86 -8.58 3.31
C CYS A 118 -10.76 -8.03 4.42
N GLY A 119 -11.95 -7.55 4.08
CA GLY A 119 -12.87 -6.91 5.02
C GLY A 119 -13.91 -7.87 5.57
N SER A 120 -14.31 -8.86 4.78
CA SER A 120 -15.32 -9.84 5.14
C SER A 120 -15.02 -11.19 4.46
N ARG A 121 -15.60 -12.27 4.99
CA ARG A 121 -15.69 -13.55 4.28
C ARG A 121 -17.14 -13.98 4.05
N GLY A 122 -18.05 -13.01 3.91
CA GLY A 122 -19.46 -13.31 3.65
C GLY A 122 -20.16 -14.08 4.77
N GLY A 123 -19.72 -13.91 6.03
CA GLY A 123 -20.38 -14.52 7.19
C GLY A 123 -19.85 -15.89 7.64
N GLU A 124 -18.76 -16.38 7.06
CA GLU A 124 -18.20 -17.73 7.32
C GLU A 124 -16.92 -17.76 8.19
N PRO A 125 -16.95 -17.41 9.49
CA PRO A 125 -15.77 -17.56 10.36
C PRO A 125 -15.78 -18.83 11.24
N SER A 126 -16.70 -19.80 11.06
CA SER A 126 -16.81 -20.89 12.04
C SER A 126 -15.54 -21.74 12.16
N ASP A 127 -14.75 -21.85 11.09
CA ASP A 127 -13.66 -22.82 11.00
C ASP A 127 -12.26 -22.20 11.03
N PHE A 128 -12.15 -20.86 11.01
CA PHE A 128 -10.86 -20.20 11.09
C PHE A 128 -10.93 -18.86 11.84
N SER A 129 -9.88 -18.57 12.60
CA SER A 129 -9.67 -17.27 13.26
C SER A 129 -8.34 -16.67 12.84
N VAL A 130 -8.32 -15.35 12.63
CA VAL A 130 -7.06 -14.62 12.38
C VAL A 130 -6.38 -14.39 13.72
N LEU A 131 -5.15 -14.87 13.83
CA LEU A 131 -4.30 -14.65 15.00
C LEU A 131 -3.51 -13.34 14.86
N SER A 132 -2.92 -13.13 13.68
CA SER A 132 -2.19 -11.92 13.32
C SER A 132 -2.03 -11.80 11.81
N GLY A 133 -1.76 -10.59 11.34
CA GLY A 133 -1.48 -10.36 9.94
C GLY A 133 -1.54 -8.89 9.54
N GLN A 134 -0.98 -8.60 8.37
CA GLN A 134 -0.79 -7.23 7.90
C GLN A 134 -0.89 -7.16 6.38
N ARG A 135 -1.39 -6.01 5.88
CA ARG A 135 -1.12 -5.55 4.51
C ARG A 135 0.07 -4.61 4.53
N LEU A 136 1.09 -4.91 3.74
CA LEU A 136 2.38 -4.24 3.73
C LEU A 136 2.54 -3.37 2.48
N LEU A 137 3.05 -2.15 2.66
CA LEU A 137 3.72 -1.37 1.62
C LEU A 137 5.20 -1.72 1.66
N HIS A 138 5.73 -2.22 0.56
CA HIS A 138 7.17 -2.37 0.33
C HIS A 138 7.73 -1.09 -0.28
N GLY A 139 8.78 -0.55 0.34
CA GLY A 139 9.45 0.67 -0.09
C GLY A 139 8.65 1.94 0.20
N ALA A 140 8.53 2.79 -0.82
CA ALA A 140 7.82 4.05 -0.77
C ALA A 140 7.11 4.32 -2.10
N ILE A 141 6.14 5.22 -2.06
CA ILE A 141 5.34 5.64 -3.21
C ILE A 141 5.69 7.06 -3.61
N ARG A 142 5.83 7.28 -4.91
CA ARG A 142 5.71 8.61 -5.49
C ARG A 142 4.42 8.68 -6.31
N VAL A 143 3.56 9.63 -5.98
CA VAL A 143 2.41 9.96 -6.81
C VAL A 143 2.90 10.83 -7.97
N LEU A 144 2.72 10.34 -9.19
CA LEU A 144 3.15 11.00 -10.42
C LEU A 144 2.05 11.90 -10.99
N LYS A 145 0.78 11.52 -10.83
CA LYS A 145 -0.37 12.30 -11.30
C LYS A 145 -1.64 11.94 -10.52
N ASN A 146 -2.50 12.93 -10.25
CA ASN A 146 -3.87 12.68 -9.81
C ASN A 146 -4.71 12.20 -11.00
N MET A 147 -5.37 11.07 -10.84
CA MET A 147 -6.16 10.37 -11.86
C MET A 147 -7.67 10.39 -11.55
N SER A 148 -8.18 11.35 -10.77
CA SER A 148 -9.62 11.65 -10.76
C SER A 148 -10.08 12.11 -12.15
N GLY A 149 -11.31 11.80 -12.53
CA GLY A 149 -11.85 12.10 -13.87
C GLY A 149 -11.99 10.84 -14.72
N PRO A 150 -11.65 10.84 -16.02
CA PRO A 150 -11.82 9.67 -16.89
C PRO A 150 -11.18 8.39 -16.35
N MET A 151 -11.91 7.29 -16.44
CA MET A 151 -11.41 5.97 -16.04
C MET A 151 -10.28 5.48 -16.96
N VAL A 152 -9.20 4.98 -16.40
CA VAL A 152 -8.16 4.25 -17.12
C VAL A 152 -8.72 2.88 -17.51
N ARG A 153 -8.65 2.55 -18.78
CA ARG A 153 -9.12 1.26 -19.30
C ARG A 153 -8.25 0.12 -18.78
N ASN A 154 -8.84 -1.07 -18.76
CA ASN A 154 -8.15 -2.33 -18.45
C ASN A 154 -7.62 -2.44 -17.01
N LEU A 155 -8.10 -1.61 -16.09
CA LEU A 155 -7.92 -1.83 -14.66
C LEU A 155 -8.76 -3.03 -14.19
N PHE A 156 -8.27 -3.72 -13.18
CA PHE A 156 -8.99 -4.80 -12.52
C PHE A 156 -10.01 -4.21 -11.53
N ASN A 157 -11.28 -4.64 -11.65
CA ASN A 157 -12.34 -4.20 -10.75
C ASN A 157 -12.33 -5.07 -9.47
N LEU A 158 -11.99 -4.46 -8.34
CA LEU A 158 -12.14 -5.09 -7.03
C LEU A 158 -13.57 -4.98 -6.50
N GLY A 159 -14.42 -4.18 -7.14
CA GLY A 159 -15.78 -3.91 -6.70
C GLY A 159 -15.86 -2.90 -5.55
N PRO A 160 -17.06 -2.69 -4.99
CA PRO A 160 -17.22 -1.95 -3.75
C PRO A 160 -16.65 -2.74 -2.57
N TYR A 161 -16.38 -2.05 -1.46
CA TYR A 161 -16.08 -2.71 -0.19
C TYR A 161 -17.35 -2.81 0.65
N ASP A 162 -17.60 -3.98 1.24
CA ASP A 162 -18.82 -4.28 2.01
C ASP A 162 -18.99 -3.47 3.31
N SER A 163 -17.99 -2.70 3.72
CA SER A 163 -18.00 -1.97 4.99
C SER A 163 -17.35 -0.59 4.90
N GLY A 164 -17.83 0.34 5.72
CA GLY A 164 -17.28 1.68 5.84
C GLY A 164 -17.90 2.70 4.88
N ASN A 165 -17.45 3.95 4.98
CA ASN A 165 -17.89 5.05 4.11
C ASN A 165 -16.99 5.19 2.87
N GLN A 166 -17.35 6.09 1.96
CA GLN A 166 -16.59 6.35 0.74
C GLN A 166 -15.11 6.69 1.00
N ALA A 167 -14.80 7.49 2.03
CA ALA A 167 -13.42 7.85 2.35
C ALA A 167 -12.60 6.63 2.78
N THR A 168 -13.21 5.73 3.57
CA THR A 168 -12.62 4.44 3.92
C THR A 168 -12.40 3.57 2.68
N SER A 169 -13.36 3.51 1.77
CA SER A 169 -13.25 2.74 0.53
C SER A 169 -12.16 3.28 -0.42
N ILE A 170 -12.02 4.59 -0.54
CA ILE A 170 -10.92 5.23 -1.28
C ILE A 170 -9.57 4.86 -0.64
N THR A 171 -9.48 4.93 0.69
CA THR A 171 -8.27 4.59 1.43
C THR A 171 -7.88 3.13 1.24
N ARG A 172 -8.85 2.20 1.26
CA ARG A 172 -8.63 0.78 0.99
C ARG A 172 -8.19 0.53 -0.45
N CYS A 173 -8.79 1.22 -1.41
CA CYS A 173 -8.43 1.12 -2.82
C CYS A 173 -6.98 1.54 -3.07
N ARG A 174 -6.60 2.71 -2.53
CA ARG A 174 -5.22 3.21 -2.54
C ARG A 174 -4.27 2.23 -1.85
N GLY A 175 -4.63 1.77 -0.65
CA GLY A 175 -3.82 0.86 0.15
C GLY A 175 -3.55 -0.48 -0.56
N TRP A 176 -4.53 -0.98 -1.32
CA TRP A 176 -4.36 -2.18 -2.13
C TRP A 176 -3.29 -1.98 -3.21
N CYS A 177 -3.40 -0.90 -4.00
CA CYS A 177 -2.40 -0.61 -5.04
C CYS A 177 -1.02 -0.30 -4.45
N TYR A 178 -0.97 0.44 -3.34
CA TYR A 178 0.27 0.76 -2.64
C TYR A 178 0.98 -0.51 -2.15
N SER A 179 0.24 -1.54 -1.75
CA SER A 179 0.82 -2.79 -1.25
C SER A 179 1.44 -3.69 -2.34
N LEU A 180 1.20 -3.40 -3.62
CA LEU A 180 1.69 -4.21 -4.72
C LEU A 180 2.63 -3.40 -5.60
N ILE A 181 3.92 -3.74 -5.57
CA ILE A 181 4.98 -3.00 -6.30
C ILE A 181 4.78 -2.94 -7.82
N SER A 182 3.93 -3.81 -8.37
CA SER A 182 3.59 -3.83 -9.78
C SER A 182 2.41 -2.93 -10.16
N CYS A 183 1.66 -2.39 -9.18
CA CYS A 183 0.48 -1.57 -9.43
C CYS A 183 0.90 -0.13 -9.74
N GLN A 184 0.60 0.35 -10.95
CA GLN A 184 0.90 1.72 -11.34
C GLN A 184 -0.30 2.65 -11.21
N TYR A 185 -1.52 2.14 -11.32
CA TYR A 185 -2.72 2.95 -11.36
C TYR A 185 -3.74 2.43 -10.36
N TRP A 186 -4.42 3.33 -9.68
CA TRP A 186 -5.66 3.01 -8.97
C TRP A 186 -6.65 4.14 -9.15
N GLN A 187 -7.93 3.80 -9.18
CA GLN A 187 -9.03 4.74 -9.25
C GLN A 187 -10.23 4.20 -8.45
N TYR A 188 -11.00 5.11 -7.86
CA TYR A 188 -12.24 4.81 -7.16
C TYR A 188 -13.39 5.58 -7.80
N GLY A 189 -14.50 4.90 -8.10
CA GLY A 189 -15.63 5.46 -8.84
C GLY A 189 -16.95 4.75 -8.55
N PRO A 190 -17.97 4.89 -9.43
CA PRO A 190 -19.33 4.40 -9.19
C PRO A 190 -19.44 2.91 -8.88
N SER A 191 -18.60 2.07 -9.49
CA SER A 191 -18.59 0.61 -9.26
C SER A 191 -17.56 0.15 -8.22
N GLY A 192 -16.99 1.08 -7.45
CA GLY A 192 -15.99 0.81 -6.43
C GLY A 192 -14.56 0.99 -6.90
N CYS A 193 -13.69 0.06 -6.52
CA CYS A 193 -12.24 0.18 -6.66
C CYS A 193 -11.71 -0.48 -7.94
N TRP A 194 -10.85 0.24 -8.66
CA TRP A 194 -10.18 -0.21 -9.88
C TRP A 194 -8.67 -0.05 -9.72
N VAL A 195 -7.91 -1.10 -10.05
CA VAL A 195 -6.48 -1.16 -9.76
C VAL A 195 -5.70 -1.83 -10.89
N ASP A 196 -4.45 -1.41 -11.09
CA ASP A 196 -3.51 -2.11 -11.97
C ASP A 196 -3.02 -3.39 -11.29
N ALA A 197 -3.53 -4.54 -11.75
CA ALA A 197 -3.30 -5.84 -11.14
C ALA A 197 -2.74 -6.84 -12.16
N PRO A 198 -1.52 -6.63 -12.68
CA PRO A 198 -0.96 -7.44 -13.77
C PRO A 198 -0.92 -8.93 -13.44
N PHE A 199 -0.69 -9.29 -12.18
CA PHE A 199 -0.65 -10.68 -11.74
C PHE A 199 -2.01 -11.39 -11.77
N TYR A 200 -3.12 -10.65 -11.71
CA TYR A 200 -4.47 -11.19 -11.91
C TYR A 200 -4.88 -11.18 -13.39
N SER A 201 -4.30 -10.31 -14.22
CA SER A 201 -4.63 -10.21 -15.64
C SER A 201 -3.77 -11.09 -16.56
N SER A 202 -2.55 -11.47 -16.17
CA SER A 202 -1.60 -12.14 -17.09
C SER A 202 -1.28 -13.62 -16.81
N GLY A 203 -2.01 -14.31 -15.92
CA GLY A 203 -1.71 -15.72 -15.59
C GLY A 203 -2.96 -16.57 -15.38
N ARG A 204 -3.24 -17.49 -16.31
CA ARG A 204 -4.42 -18.40 -16.42
C ARG A 204 -5.66 -17.87 -17.16
N GLY A 205 -5.52 -16.84 -18.00
CA GLY A 205 -6.50 -16.57 -19.07
C GLY A 205 -7.87 -16.04 -18.64
N MET A 206 -8.02 -15.48 -17.43
CA MET A 206 -9.31 -14.85 -17.07
C MET A 206 -9.48 -13.46 -17.70
N HIS A 207 -8.42 -12.64 -17.84
CA HIS A 207 -8.54 -11.29 -18.41
C HIS A 207 -7.30 -10.86 -19.23
N PRO A 208 -7.05 -11.44 -20.42
CA PRO A 208 -5.91 -11.08 -21.28
C PRO A 208 -5.92 -9.61 -21.73
N GLU A 209 -7.07 -8.95 -21.68
CA GLU A 209 -7.21 -7.51 -21.95
C GLU A 209 -6.91 -6.62 -20.73
N GLY A 210 -6.66 -7.18 -19.54
CA GLY A 210 -6.49 -6.45 -18.26
C GLY A 210 -5.11 -5.83 -18.03
N VAL A 211 -4.42 -5.42 -19.10
CA VAL A 211 -3.16 -4.68 -19.01
C VAL A 211 -3.41 -3.25 -19.47
N VAL A 212 -3.09 -2.30 -18.58
CA VAL A 212 -3.17 -0.87 -18.92
C VAL A 212 -2.24 -0.56 -20.09
N GLN A 213 -2.73 0.25 -21.03
CA GLN A 213 -1.94 0.71 -22.18
C GLN A 213 -0.67 1.42 -21.72
N TYR A 214 0.46 1.10 -22.33
CA TYR A 214 1.73 1.76 -22.11
C TYR A 214 2.37 2.25 -23.44
N PRO A 215 2.81 3.52 -23.54
CA PRO A 215 2.48 4.61 -22.61
C PRO A 215 0.97 4.87 -22.60
N LEU A 216 0.46 5.47 -21.53
CA LEU A 216 -0.96 5.80 -21.45
C LEU A 216 -1.26 6.94 -22.40
N THR A 217 -2.20 6.72 -23.32
CA THR A 217 -2.71 7.74 -24.24
C THR A 217 -4.17 8.07 -23.93
N THR A 218 -4.73 9.09 -24.55
CA THR A 218 -6.16 9.41 -24.39
C THR A 218 -7.08 8.27 -24.86
N SER A 219 -6.65 7.39 -25.78
CA SER A 219 -7.44 6.20 -26.17
C SER A 219 -7.49 5.15 -25.06
N GLY A 220 -6.51 5.16 -24.15
CA GLY A 220 -6.48 4.33 -22.94
C GLY A 220 -7.41 4.82 -21.84
N LEU A 221 -8.14 5.93 -22.06
CA LEU A 221 -9.12 6.46 -21.13
C LEU A 221 -10.56 6.18 -21.60
N ASN A 222 -11.47 6.09 -20.64
CA ASN A 222 -12.91 6.03 -20.83
C ASN A 222 -13.54 7.29 -20.21
N ALA A 223 -13.77 8.31 -21.03
CA ALA A 223 -14.35 9.58 -20.58
C ALA A 223 -15.83 9.47 -20.15
N SER A 224 -16.52 8.39 -20.52
CA SER A 224 -17.92 8.15 -20.10
C SER A 224 -18.03 7.68 -18.65
N VAL A 225 -16.93 7.25 -18.02
CA VAL A 225 -16.90 6.84 -16.62
C VAL A 225 -16.01 7.81 -15.84
N GLN A 226 -16.62 8.49 -14.86
CA GLN A 226 -15.94 9.49 -14.03
C GLN A 226 -15.56 8.90 -12.68
N MET A 227 -14.27 8.90 -12.39
CA MET A 227 -13.66 8.43 -11.16
C MET A 227 -13.52 9.59 -10.18
N VAL A 228 -13.89 9.34 -8.92
CA VAL A 228 -13.91 10.34 -7.84
C VAL A 228 -12.51 10.57 -7.29
N ALA A 229 -11.67 9.53 -7.28
CA ALA A 229 -10.30 9.59 -6.83
C ALA A 229 -9.43 8.64 -7.65
N GLY A 230 -8.13 8.89 -7.69
CA GLY A 230 -7.18 7.97 -8.29
C GLY A 230 -5.80 8.59 -8.41
N GLU A 231 -4.79 7.75 -8.61
CA GLU A 231 -3.41 8.18 -8.79
C GLU A 231 -2.70 7.28 -9.82
N PHE A 232 -1.79 7.90 -10.58
CA PHE A 232 -0.71 7.21 -11.26
C PHE A 232 0.51 7.30 -10.35
N ILE A 233 1.08 6.16 -9.98
CA ILE A 233 2.11 6.04 -8.95
C ILE A 233 3.32 5.25 -9.43
N GLN A 234 4.43 5.41 -8.71
CA GLN A 234 5.61 4.57 -8.86
C GLN A 234 6.12 4.14 -7.49
N HIS A 235 6.34 2.83 -7.36
CA HIS A 235 7.02 2.24 -6.21
C HIS A 235 8.53 2.33 -6.41
N TYR A 236 9.22 2.65 -5.32
CA TYR A 236 10.68 2.66 -5.27
C TYR A 236 11.17 2.24 -3.89
N CYS A 237 12.40 1.77 -3.80
CA CYS A 237 13.06 1.58 -2.52
C CYS A 237 13.93 2.81 -2.22
N PRO A 238 13.65 3.59 -1.17
CA PRO A 238 14.49 4.73 -0.84
C PRO A 238 15.90 4.28 -0.40
N PRO A 239 16.92 5.13 -0.52
CA PRO A 239 18.24 4.83 0.04
C PRO A 239 18.14 4.67 1.57
N GLN A 240 18.92 3.74 2.11
CA GLN A 240 19.05 3.57 3.55
C GLN A 240 20.07 4.60 4.04
N TYR A 241 19.61 5.76 4.50
CA TYR A 241 20.49 6.67 5.21
C TYR A 241 20.91 5.96 6.49
N ALA A 242 22.21 5.66 6.62
CA ALA A 242 22.76 5.23 7.89
C ALA A 242 22.30 6.27 8.92
N SER A 243 21.48 5.85 9.88
CA SER A 243 21.16 6.70 11.01
C SER A 243 22.51 7.03 11.62
N THR A 244 23.01 8.25 11.38
CA THR A 244 24.25 8.71 11.97
C THR A 244 24.05 8.48 13.44
N THR A 245 24.75 7.49 13.98
CA THR A 245 24.79 7.21 15.41
C THR A 245 25.64 8.33 15.98
N GLY A 246 25.10 9.54 15.92
CA GLY A 246 25.52 10.65 16.74
C GLY A 246 25.16 10.18 18.13
N ALA A 247 26.14 9.61 18.82
CA ALA A 247 26.17 9.69 20.27
C ALA A 247 25.69 11.10 20.63
N PRO A 248 24.69 11.25 21.53
CA PRO A 248 24.33 12.58 21.99
C PRO A 248 25.63 13.27 22.40
N PRO A 249 25.89 14.52 21.98
CA PRO A 249 27.09 15.22 22.38
C PRO A 249 27.17 15.08 23.91
N ALA A 250 28.25 14.46 24.39
CA ALA A 250 28.49 14.35 25.81
C ALA A 250 28.44 15.78 26.32
N PHE A 251 27.34 16.15 26.99
CA PHE A 251 27.27 17.40 27.72
C PHE A 251 28.40 17.32 28.73
N ALA A 252 29.50 18.01 28.40
CA ALA A 252 30.57 18.24 29.33
C ALA A 252 29.93 18.80 30.59
N ARG A 253 30.10 18.10 31.71
CA ARG A 253 29.71 18.58 33.02
C ARG A 253 30.48 19.88 33.27
N SER A 254 29.83 21.03 33.04
CA SER A 254 30.31 22.30 33.60
C SER A 254 30.12 22.22 35.11
N VAL A 255 31.23 22.03 35.80
CA VAL A 255 31.36 22.23 37.23
C VAL A 255 31.51 23.72 37.48
N ALA A 256 30.43 24.37 37.88
CA ALA A 256 30.36 25.63 38.65
C ALA A 256 28.86 25.89 38.87
N GLY A 257 28.29 25.74 40.07
CA GLY A 257 28.67 26.52 41.23
C GLY A 257 27.98 27.88 41.14
N VAL A 258 26.78 27.98 41.72
CA VAL A 258 26.15 29.14 42.38
C VAL A 258 24.65 28.83 42.49
N GLY A 259 24.16 28.76 43.72
CA GLY A 259 22.79 28.44 44.04
C GLY A 259 21.82 29.55 43.69
N THR A 260 20.70 29.18 43.11
CA THR A 260 19.49 30.00 43.09
C THR A 260 18.30 29.09 43.35
N THR A 261 17.70 29.25 44.52
CA THR A 261 16.47 28.60 44.96
C THR A 261 15.32 29.04 44.04
N PHE A 262 14.84 28.14 43.18
CA PHE A 262 13.58 28.35 42.46
C PHE A 262 12.43 27.77 43.30
N GLN A 263 11.58 28.65 43.80
CA GLN A 263 10.29 28.30 44.39
C GLN A 263 9.36 27.74 43.31
N LEU A 264 8.90 26.51 43.53
CA LEU A 264 7.85 25.86 42.75
C LEU A 264 6.51 26.60 42.95
N ALA A 265 5.93 27.08 41.87
CA ALA A 265 4.55 27.52 41.85
C ALA A 265 3.61 26.31 42.01
N PRO A 266 2.49 26.44 42.73
CA PRO A 266 1.51 25.36 42.89
C PRO A 266 0.78 25.05 41.57
N PRO A 267 0.30 23.81 41.38
CA PRO A 267 -0.42 23.40 40.18
C PRO A 267 -1.79 24.08 40.09
N SER A 268 -2.10 24.60 38.90
CA SER A 268 -3.43 25.09 38.53
C SER A 268 -4.48 23.97 38.59
N PRO A 269 -5.71 24.24 39.06
CA PRO A 269 -6.78 23.24 39.09
C PRO A 269 -7.30 22.89 37.69
N SER A 270 -7.49 21.59 37.46
CA SER A 270 -8.12 21.02 36.27
C SER A 270 -9.58 21.50 36.11
N PRO A 271 -10.04 21.82 34.89
CA PRO A 271 -11.45 22.05 34.64
C PRO A 271 -12.25 20.73 34.71
N ALA A 272 -13.39 20.82 35.38
CA ALA A 272 -14.33 19.75 35.66
C ALA A 272 -14.90 19.11 34.39
N ALA A 273 -15.08 17.79 34.44
CA ALA A 273 -15.82 17.00 33.47
C ALA A 273 -17.30 17.42 33.48
N GLN A 274 -17.81 17.91 32.35
CA GLN A 274 -19.24 17.99 32.11
C GLN A 274 -19.75 16.62 31.65
N GLN A 275 -20.61 16.05 32.48
CA GLN A 275 -21.51 14.96 32.12
C GLN A 275 -22.63 15.50 31.23
N GLY A 276 -22.83 14.85 30.09
CA GLY A 276 -24.04 14.90 29.27
C GLY A 276 -23.90 13.75 28.29
N GLY A 277 -24.81 12.81 28.13
CA GLY A 277 -26.26 12.82 28.32
C GLY A 277 -26.74 11.84 27.25
N GLY A 278 -27.43 10.78 27.65
CA GLY A 278 -27.68 9.62 26.80
C GLY A 278 -28.48 9.90 25.54
N ALA A 279 -28.31 9.03 24.55
CA ALA A 279 -29.27 8.81 23.49
C ALA A 279 -29.35 7.31 23.22
N ALA A 280 -30.59 6.83 23.19
CA ALA A 280 -31.01 5.45 23.13
C ALA A 280 -30.72 4.79 21.79
N PHE A 281 -30.47 3.48 21.85
CA PHE A 281 -30.58 2.56 20.75
C PHE A 281 -32.07 2.27 20.48
N GLU A 282 -32.50 2.41 19.23
CA GLU A 282 -33.63 1.67 18.65
C GLU A 282 -33.20 1.11 17.29
N TRP A 283 -33.22 -0.22 17.23
CA TRP A 283 -33.22 -1.18 16.12
C TRP A 283 -32.44 -0.89 14.83
#